data_AF-A0A2N1I9M5-F1
#
_entry.id   AF-A0A2N1I9M5-F1
#
_cell.length_a   1.000
_cell.length_b   1.000
_cell.length_c   1.000
_cell.angle_alpha   90.00
_cell.angle_beta   90.00
_cell.angle_gamma   90.00
#
_symmetry.space_group_name_H-M   'P 1'
#
loop_
_entity.id
_entity.type
_entity.pdbx_description
1 polymer ?
#
loop_
_entity_poly.entity_id
_entity_poly.type
_entity_poly.pdbx_seq_one_letter_code
_entity_poly.pdbx_strand_id
1 'polypeptide(L)'
;MKVLKIFSSLFITFAISACSSTAQVNFEPQNNHYYTKDFIHSEFTVYHKGSVKKSASTDQQLMFSLLNRPMPEDQRMMLAFAEHQERYLPDSTIVGIQIKGHKRTEETKERVSSNYAHVIEQDINAVMISAMPR
;
A
#
# COMPACT_ATOMS: atom_id res chain seq x y z
N MET A 1 37.47 36.84 -44.35
CA MET A 1 36.54 35.70 -44.13
C MET A 1 36.76 34.91 -42.82
N LYS A 2 37.69 35.29 -41.93
CA LYS A 2 37.87 34.59 -40.63
C LYS A 2 36.90 35.11 -39.55
N VAL A 3 36.65 36.42 -39.54
CA VAL A 3 35.77 37.10 -38.58
C VAL A 3 34.31 36.64 -38.71
N LEU A 4 33.81 36.46 -39.94
CA LEU A 4 32.44 36.01 -40.19
C LEU A 4 32.20 34.56 -39.76
N LYS A 5 33.23 33.69 -39.82
CA LYS A 5 33.18 32.32 -39.30
C LYS A 5 33.14 32.28 -37.78
N ILE A 6 33.83 33.20 -37.11
CA ILE A 6 33.83 33.33 -35.65
C ILE A 6 32.45 33.76 -35.15
N PHE A 7 31.83 34.77 -35.79
CA PHE A 7 30.47 35.19 -35.45
C PHE A 7 29.43 34.09 -35.68
N SER A 8 29.55 33.32 -36.77
CA SER A 8 28.66 32.17 -37.02
C SER A 8 28.81 31.07 -35.96
N SER A 9 30.04 30.76 -35.55
CA SER A 9 30.29 29.78 -34.48
C SER A 9 29.71 30.24 -33.13
N LEU A 10 29.81 31.52 -32.81
CA LEU A 10 29.34 32.08 -31.54
C LEU A 10 27.80 32.15 -31.48
N PHE A 11 27.15 32.33 -32.63
CA PHE A 11 25.69 32.32 -32.73
C PHE A 11 25.12 30.91 -32.50
N ILE A 12 25.80 29.88 -33.02
CA ILE A 12 25.40 28.48 -32.86
C ILE A 12 25.54 28.03 -31.40
N THR A 13 26.60 28.42 -30.70
CA THR A 13 26.78 28.06 -29.28
C THR A 13 25.75 28.73 -28.37
N PHE A 14 25.36 29.97 -28.67
CA PHE A 14 24.32 30.68 -27.92
C PHE A 14 22.92 30.07 -28.13
N ALA A 15 22.62 29.58 -29.33
CA ALA A 15 21.34 28.93 -29.63
C ALA A 15 21.18 27.58 -28.89
N ILE A 16 22.28 26.84 -28.66
CA ILE A 16 22.23 25.53 -27.98
C ILE A 16 22.14 25.69 -26.46
N SER A 17 22.75 26.71 -25.87
CA SER A 17 22.74 26.94 -24.41
C SER A 17 21.46 27.56 -23.86
N ALA A 18 20.58 28.12 -24.71
CA ALA A 18 19.33 28.76 -24.28
C ALA A 18 18.16 27.79 -24.06
N CYS A 19 18.28 26.50 -24.43
CA CYS A 19 17.21 25.51 -24.28
C CYS A 19 17.32 24.63 -23.02
N SER A 20 18.23 24.90 -22.09
CA SER A 20 18.23 24.24 -20.77
C SER A 20 17.20 24.89 -19.85
N SER A 21 15.91 24.80 -20.21
CA SER A 21 14.85 24.98 -19.22
C SER A 21 14.91 23.75 -18.32
N THR A 22 15.51 23.86 -17.13
CA THR A 22 15.18 22.93 -16.06
C THR A 22 13.72 23.21 -15.74
N ALA A 23 12.81 22.37 -16.21
CA ALA A 23 11.45 22.39 -15.71
C ALA A 23 11.56 22.22 -14.20
N GLN A 24 11.33 23.29 -13.44
CA GLN A 24 11.08 23.15 -12.01
C GLN A 24 9.83 22.30 -11.94
N VAL A 25 10.01 21.02 -11.67
CA VAL A 25 8.93 20.16 -11.24
C VAL A 25 8.54 20.73 -9.89
N ASN A 26 7.57 21.65 -9.91
CA ASN A 26 6.83 22.01 -8.72
C ASN A 26 6.20 20.69 -8.28
N PHE A 27 6.83 20.03 -7.31
CA PHE A 27 6.10 19.15 -6.43
C PHE A 27 5.14 20.08 -5.69
N GLU A 28 3.99 20.36 -6.31
CA GLU A 28 2.80 20.54 -5.49
C GLU A 28 2.85 19.35 -4.52
N PRO A 29 2.78 19.58 -3.20
CA PRO A 29 2.45 18.48 -2.34
C PRO A 29 1.11 18.00 -2.87
N GLN A 30 1.13 16.91 -3.65
CA GLN A 30 -0.07 16.16 -3.89
C GLN A 30 -0.66 16.03 -2.49
N ASN A 31 -1.93 16.42 -2.35
CA ASN A 31 -2.74 16.08 -1.19
C ASN A 31 -2.87 14.55 -1.19
N ASN A 32 -1.74 13.87 -1.03
CA ASN A 32 -1.64 12.51 -0.61
C ASN A 32 -2.26 12.63 0.76
N HIS A 33 -3.49 12.14 0.86
CA HIS A 33 -4.17 11.87 2.11
C HIS A 33 -3.41 10.77 2.88
N TYR A 34 -2.08 10.86 2.94
CA TYR A 34 -1.28 10.24 3.96
C TYR A 34 -1.73 10.90 5.25
N TYR A 35 -2.30 10.07 6.12
CA TYR A 35 -2.76 10.47 7.44
C TYR A 35 -1.52 10.70 8.29
N THR A 36 -0.82 11.80 8.04
CA THR A 36 0.18 12.35 8.96
C THR A 36 -0.59 12.95 10.12
N LYS A 37 -1.20 12.10 10.94
CA LYS A 37 -1.44 12.52 12.31
C LYS A 37 -0.05 12.54 12.96
N ASP A 38 0.25 13.61 13.69
CA ASP A 38 1.51 13.70 14.44
C ASP A 38 1.54 12.59 15.49
N PHE A 39 2.05 11.43 15.11
CA PHE A 39 2.26 10.30 16.01
C PHE A 39 3.50 10.60 16.84
N ILE A 40 3.25 11.16 18.02
CA ILE A 40 4.26 11.28 19.05
C ILE A 40 4.53 9.85 19.57
N HIS A 41 5.40 9.11 18.89
CA HIS A 41 5.82 7.75 19.28
C HIS A 41 6.65 7.71 20.56
N SER A 42 6.85 8.84 21.24
CA SER A 42 7.54 8.92 22.53
C SER A 42 6.61 8.75 23.73
N GLU A 43 5.29 8.70 23.54
CA GLU A 43 4.35 8.44 24.62
C GLU A 43 4.12 6.95 24.81
N PHE A 44 4.93 6.34 25.67
CA PHE A 44 4.68 4.99 26.17
C PHE A 44 3.95 5.09 27.51
N THR A 45 2.81 4.40 27.64
CA THR A 45 2.21 4.18 28.96
C THR A 45 3.11 3.30 29.80
N VAL A 46 3.83 3.90 30.75
CA VAL A 46 4.65 3.19 31.72
C VAL A 46 3.72 2.46 32.70
N TYR A 47 3.83 1.13 32.79
CA TYR A 47 3.08 0.34 33.76
C TYR A 47 3.85 0.30 35.09
N HIS A 48 3.15 0.56 36.19
CA HIS A 48 3.71 0.65 37.53
C HIS A 48 3.20 -0.54 38.36
N LYS A 49 3.83 -0.85 39.49
CA LYS A 49 3.38 -1.96 40.36
C LYS A 49 1.90 -1.87 40.80
N GLY A 50 1.32 -0.66 40.80
CA GLY A 50 -0.10 -0.41 41.09
C GLY A 50 -1.00 -0.17 39.87
N SER A 51 -0.47 -0.24 38.64
CA SER A 51 -1.32 -0.09 37.45
C SER A 51 -2.22 -1.30 37.30
N VAL A 52 -3.50 -1.08 37.04
CA VAL A 52 -4.48 -2.13 36.77
C VAL A 52 -4.06 -2.83 35.47
N LYS A 53 -3.76 -4.13 35.55
CA LYS A 53 -3.48 -4.94 34.36
C LYS A 53 -4.73 -4.95 33.48
N LYS A 54 -4.55 -4.78 32.17
CA LYS A 54 -5.62 -5.01 31.21
C LYS A 54 -6.14 -6.44 31.41
N SER A 55 -7.46 -6.61 31.51
CA SER A 55 -8.05 -7.94 31.67
C SER A 55 -7.59 -8.83 30.52
N ALA A 56 -7.20 -10.06 30.81
CA ALA A 56 -6.93 -11.05 29.78
C ALA A 56 -8.25 -11.34 29.05
N SER A 57 -8.43 -10.70 27.89
CA SER A 57 -9.59 -10.95 27.04
C SER A 57 -9.50 -12.37 26.50
N THR A 58 -10.61 -13.11 26.55
CA THR A 58 -10.70 -14.41 25.88
C THR A 58 -10.47 -14.23 24.38
N ASP A 59 -10.03 -15.27 23.67
CA ASP A 59 -9.83 -15.21 22.21
C ASP A 59 -11.11 -14.77 21.47
N GLN A 60 -12.28 -15.12 22.01
CA GLN A 60 -13.58 -14.67 21.50
C GLN A 60 -13.76 -13.16 21.66
N GLN A 61 -13.41 -12.60 22.82
CA GLN A 61 -13.48 -11.16 23.05
C GLN A 61 -12.47 -10.41 22.17
N LEU A 62 -11.28 -10.97 21.97
CA LEU A 62 -10.31 -10.43 21.01
C LEU A 62 -10.91 -10.44 19.59
N MET A 63 -11.47 -11.56 19.15
CA MET A 63 -12.13 -11.67 17.85
C MET A 63 -13.24 -10.63 17.67
N PHE A 64 -14.13 -10.46 18.65
CA PHE A 64 -15.17 -9.44 18.58
C PHE A 64 -14.61 -8.01 18.60
N SER A 65 -13.50 -7.77 19.28
CA SER A 65 -12.82 -6.46 19.25
C SER A 65 -12.18 -6.14 17.90
N LEU A 66 -11.95 -7.14 17.06
CA LEU A 66 -11.41 -6.96 15.72
C LEU A 66 -12.51 -6.61 14.69
N LEU A 67 -13.78 -6.85 15.03
CA LEU A 67 -14.91 -6.54 14.13
C LEU A 67 -15.16 -5.04 14.08
N ASN A 68 -15.46 -4.51 12.88
CA ASN A 68 -15.78 -3.09 12.65
C ASN A 68 -14.71 -2.10 13.13
N ARG A 69 -13.46 -2.56 13.29
CA ARG A 69 -12.37 -1.67 13.64
C ARG A 69 -12.08 -0.71 12.48
N PRO A 70 -11.71 0.55 12.74
CA PRO A 70 -11.15 1.38 11.69
C PRO A 70 -9.86 0.73 11.18
N MET A 71 -9.63 0.82 9.86
CA MET A 71 -8.42 0.25 9.26
C MET A 71 -7.16 0.82 9.92
N PRO A 72 -6.26 -0.02 10.47
CA PRO A 72 -5.00 0.43 11.03
C PRO A 72 -4.17 1.19 10.00
N GLU A 73 -3.43 2.19 10.44
CA GLU A 73 -2.67 3.06 9.52
C GLU A 73 -1.56 2.34 8.77
N ASP A 74 -0.92 1.37 9.42
CA ASP A 74 0.05 0.48 8.78
C ASP A 74 -0.59 -0.31 7.62
N GLN A 75 -1.80 -0.84 7.82
CA GLN A 75 -2.55 -1.52 6.77
C GLN A 75 -2.91 -0.56 5.62
N ARG A 76 -3.27 0.68 5.93
CA ARG A 76 -3.57 1.71 4.92
C ARG A 76 -2.33 2.08 4.10
N MET A 77 -1.19 2.22 4.76
CA MET A 77 0.10 2.49 4.13
C MET A 77 0.49 1.35 3.17
N MET A 78 0.32 0.10 3.61
CA MET A 78 0.59 -1.08 2.80
C MET A 78 -0.31 -1.14 1.55
N LEU A 79 -1.61 -0.84 1.68
CA LEU A 79 -2.52 -0.79 0.54
C LEU A 79 -2.15 0.33 -0.46
N ALA A 80 -1.80 1.51 0.04
CA ALA A 80 -1.32 2.60 -0.81
C ALA A 80 -0.04 2.20 -1.55
N PHE A 81 0.90 1.53 -0.88
CA PHE A 81 2.12 1.02 -1.50
C PHE A 81 1.82 -0.01 -2.61
N ALA A 82 0.91 -0.95 -2.36
CA ALA A 82 0.50 -1.94 -3.37
C ALA A 82 -0.13 -1.26 -4.60
N GLU A 83 -1.00 -0.27 -4.38
CA GLU A 83 -1.62 0.51 -5.47
C GLU A 83 -0.56 1.26 -6.30
N HIS A 84 0.44 1.85 -5.64
CA HIS A 84 1.56 2.50 -6.33
C HIS A 84 2.42 1.50 -7.11
N GLN A 85 2.63 0.29 -6.56
CA GLN A 85 3.37 -0.77 -7.23
C GLN A 85 2.66 -1.27 -8.50
N GLU A 86 1.33 -1.44 -8.45
CA GLU A 86 0.52 -1.80 -9.62
C GLU A 86 0.57 -0.73 -10.71
N ARG A 87 0.56 0.56 -10.33
CA ARG A 87 0.70 1.67 -11.29
C ARG A 87 2.09 1.77 -11.92
N TYR A 88 3.14 1.39 -11.18
CA TYR A 88 4.53 1.51 -11.63
C TYR A 88 4.98 0.34 -12.51
N LEU A 89 4.42 -0.85 -12.30
CA LEU A 89 4.72 -2.02 -13.11
C LEU A 89 3.76 -2.08 -14.31
N PRO A 90 4.25 -2.04 -15.57
CA PRO A 90 3.39 -2.33 -16.69
C PRO A 90 2.83 -3.75 -16.53
N ASP A 91 1.55 -3.91 -16.90
CA ASP A 91 0.65 -5.08 -16.80
C ASP A 91 1.21 -6.42 -17.36
N SER A 92 2.48 -6.43 -17.81
CA SER A 92 3.08 -7.48 -18.63
C SER A 92 4.23 -8.25 -17.96
N THR A 93 4.51 -8.08 -16.66
CA THR A 93 5.75 -8.65 -16.06
C THR A 93 5.58 -9.72 -14.99
N ILE A 94 4.34 -10.08 -14.59
CA ILE A 94 4.13 -11.18 -13.63
C ILE A 94 3.48 -12.35 -14.34
N VAL A 95 4.28 -13.10 -15.10
CA VAL A 95 3.92 -14.47 -15.48
C VAL A 95 4.03 -15.32 -14.22
N GLY A 96 2.94 -15.38 -13.45
CA GLY A 96 2.81 -16.30 -12.34
C GLY A 96 2.89 -17.73 -12.86
N ILE A 97 4.04 -18.39 -12.70
CA ILE A 97 4.13 -19.82 -13.00
C ILE A 97 3.28 -20.58 -11.99
N GLN A 98 2.16 -21.13 -12.47
CA GLN A 98 1.31 -21.97 -11.66
C GLN A 98 1.97 -23.34 -11.51
N ILE A 99 2.77 -23.53 -10.46
CA ILE A 99 3.27 -24.85 -10.05
C ILE A 99 2.13 -25.56 -9.31
N LYS A 100 1.12 -26.03 -10.03
CA LYS A 100 0.10 -26.95 -9.49
C LYS A 100 0.19 -28.27 -10.26
N GLY A 101 0.61 -29.33 -9.56
CA GLY A 101 0.44 -30.70 -10.05
C GLY A 101 -1.04 -31.07 -10.16
N HIS A 102 -1.33 -32.13 -10.92
CA HIS A 102 -2.69 -32.63 -11.12
C HIS A 102 -3.35 -32.95 -9.75
N LYS A 103 -4.27 -32.09 -9.33
CA LYS A 103 -5.12 -32.36 -8.17
C LYS A 103 -6.39 -33.04 -8.67
N ARG A 104 -6.68 -34.22 -8.13
CA ARG A 104 -8.02 -34.80 -8.26
C ARG A 104 -9.02 -33.77 -7.75
N THR A 105 -10.03 -33.48 -8.56
CA THR A 105 -11.25 -32.80 -8.13
C THR A 105 -11.92 -33.68 -7.10
N GLU A 106 -11.51 -33.53 -5.84
CA GLU A 106 -12.31 -34.00 -4.73
C GLU A 106 -13.58 -33.17 -4.74
N GLU A 107 -14.72 -33.87 -4.73
CA GLU A 107 -16.04 -33.27 -4.55
C GLU A 107 -15.98 -32.29 -3.39
N THR A 108 -16.50 -31.09 -3.61
CA THR A 108 -16.51 -29.97 -2.68
C THR A 108 -16.92 -30.45 -1.29
N LYS A 109 -15.92 -30.70 -0.44
CA LYS A 109 -16.12 -30.96 0.98
C LYS A 109 -16.89 -29.77 1.54
N GLU A 110 -17.95 -30.04 2.29
CA GLU A 110 -18.72 -29.01 3.00
C GLU A 110 -17.74 -28.03 3.64
N ARG A 111 -17.87 -26.75 3.27
CA ARG A 111 -17.05 -25.70 3.85
C ARG A 111 -17.36 -25.67 5.33
N VAL A 112 -16.33 -25.86 6.16
CA VAL A 112 -16.45 -25.72 7.61
C VAL A 112 -16.92 -24.30 7.90
N SER A 113 -18.18 -24.13 8.32
CA SER A 113 -18.73 -22.84 8.71
C SER A 113 -18.39 -22.58 10.17
N SER A 114 -17.72 -21.47 10.45
CA SER A 114 -17.54 -20.99 11.83
C SER A 114 -18.89 -20.53 12.39
N ASN A 115 -19.13 -20.75 13.69
CA ASN A 115 -20.30 -20.21 14.40
C ASN A 115 -20.39 -18.68 14.30
N TYR A 116 -19.25 -18.01 14.10
CA TYR A 116 -19.15 -16.55 13.98
C TYR A 116 -19.13 -16.05 12.53
N ALA A 117 -19.28 -16.93 11.55
CA ALA A 117 -19.22 -16.57 10.12
C ALA A 117 -20.19 -15.43 9.80
N HIS A 118 -21.43 -15.51 10.28
CA HIS A 118 -22.45 -14.48 10.06
C HIS A 118 -22.06 -13.10 10.62
N VAL A 119 -21.32 -13.04 11.73
CA VAL A 119 -20.89 -11.75 12.32
C VAL A 119 -19.68 -11.21 11.58
N ILE A 120 -18.75 -12.08 11.19
CA ILE A 120 -17.57 -11.71 10.41
C ILE A 120 -17.98 -11.19 9.03
N GLU A 121 -18.95 -11.83 8.37
CA GLU A 121 -19.46 -11.41 7.05
C GLU A 121 -20.11 -10.01 7.05
N GLN A 122 -20.57 -9.54 8.21
CA GLN A 122 -21.16 -8.21 8.36
C GLN A 122 -20.12 -7.11 8.62
N ASP A 123 -18.84 -7.45 8.84
CA ASP A 123 -17.77 -6.48 9.02
C ASP A 123 -17.40 -5.82 7.70
N ILE A 124 -17.34 -4.49 7.68
CA ILE A 124 -16.85 -3.68 6.56
C ILE A 124 -15.44 -4.07 6.10
N ASN A 125 -14.60 -4.57 7.00
CA ASN A 125 -13.23 -5.00 6.68
C ASN A 125 -13.12 -6.48 6.31
N ALA A 126 -14.24 -7.21 6.25
CA ALA A 126 -14.22 -8.63 5.90
C ALA A 126 -13.84 -8.84 4.44
N VAL A 127 -12.89 -9.74 4.21
CA VAL A 127 -12.46 -10.12 2.86
C VAL A 127 -12.70 -11.61 2.63
N MET A 128 -13.40 -11.93 1.54
CA MET A 128 -13.60 -13.31 1.13
C MET A 128 -12.35 -13.79 0.38
N ILE A 129 -11.54 -14.61 1.04
CA ILE A 129 -10.39 -15.27 0.41
C ILE A 129 -10.87 -16.58 -0.21
N SER A 130 -11.04 -16.57 -1.54
CA SER A 130 -11.24 -17.81 -2.30
C SER A 130 -9.91 -18.27 -2.88
N ALA A 131 -9.55 -19.53 -2.62
CA ALA A 131 -8.35 -20.15 -3.19
C ALA A 131 -8.52 -20.54 -4.68
N MET A 132 -9.70 -20.31 -5.28
CA MET A 132 -9.94 -20.50 -6.70
C MET A 132 -9.79 -19.16 -7.44
N PRO A 133 -8.98 -19.09 -8.51
CA PRO A 133 -9.00 -17.95 -9.40
C PRO A 133 -10.37 -17.85 -10.08
N ARG A 134 -10.84 -16.63 -10.32
CA ARG A 134 -11.95 -16.36 -11.27
C ARG A 134 -11.50 -16.63 -12.70
#